data_AF-A0A453HL06-F1
#
_entry.id   AF-A0A453HL06-F1
#
_cell.length_a   1.000
_cell.length_b   1.000
_cell.length_c   1.000
_cell.angle_alpha   90.00
_cell.angle_beta   90.00
_cell.angle_gamma   90.00
#
_symmetry.space_group_name_H-M   'P 1'
#
loop_
_entity.id
_entity.type
_entity.pdbx_description
1 polymer ?
#
loop_
_entity_poly.entity_id
_entity_poly.type
_entity_poly.pdbx_seq_one_letter_code
_entity_poly.pdbx_strand_id
1 'polypeptide(L)'
;WKRTDEDQKNACAYLDPLWFNSYVNGDKEQKSRILRWTKKLKIFSRKCVFVPIVRWGHWNLLVLCHFDETDCSDAKKGPRMLLLDSLNTTDPKRLAPEIRGIHSWYL
;
A
#
# COMPACT_ATOMS: atom_id res chain seq x y z
N TRP A 1 -11.68 -19.42 -14.59
CA TRP A 1 -11.65 -18.14 -13.86
C TRP A 1 -12.98 -17.98 -13.15
N LYS A 2 -13.05 -18.10 -11.81
CA LYS A 2 -14.31 -17.81 -11.08
C LYS A 2 -14.45 -16.31 -10.94
N ARG A 3 -15.65 -15.79 -11.18
CA ARG A 3 -15.95 -14.36 -11.02
C ARG A 3 -15.86 -14.05 -9.52
N THR A 4 -15.00 -13.12 -9.14
CA THR A 4 -14.89 -12.66 -7.75
C THR A 4 -16.21 -12.01 -7.34
N ASP A 5 -16.69 -12.34 -6.15
CA ASP A 5 -17.92 -11.79 -5.58
C ASP A 5 -17.84 -10.25 -5.48
N GLU A 6 -18.95 -9.54 -5.70
CA GLU A 6 -18.99 -8.08 -5.63
C GLU A 6 -18.62 -7.58 -4.22
N ASP A 7 -18.96 -8.36 -3.19
CA ASP A 7 -18.57 -8.09 -1.81
C ASP A 7 -17.05 -8.17 -1.60
N GLN A 8 -16.38 -9.12 -2.26
CA GLN A 8 -14.92 -9.21 -2.24
C GLN A 8 -14.26 -8.06 -3.01
N LYS A 9 -14.87 -7.60 -4.10
CA LYS A 9 -14.38 -6.41 -4.84
C LYS A 9 -14.50 -5.15 -4.00
N ASN A 10 -15.58 -4.99 -3.26
CA ASN A 10 -15.78 -3.85 -2.35
C ASN A 10 -14.90 -3.93 -1.11
N ALA A 11 -14.44 -5.12 -0.71
CA ALA A 11 -13.51 -5.28 0.39
C ALA A 11 -12.06 -4.88 0.02
N CYS A 12 -11.75 -4.74 -1.27
CA CYS A 12 -10.41 -4.44 -1.76
C CYS A 12 -10.33 -3.08 -2.47
N ALA A 13 -9.14 -2.49 -2.53
CA ALA A 13 -8.84 -1.36 -3.40
C ALA A 13 -7.49 -1.53 -4.08
N TYR A 14 -7.29 -0.83 -5.18
CA TYR A 14 -6.02 -0.76 -5.89
C TYR A 14 -5.63 0.71 -6.08
N LEU A 15 -4.33 0.98 -5.98
CA LEU A 15 -3.76 2.27 -6.34
C LEU A 15 -3.30 2.26 -7.80
N ASP A 16 -3.31 3.45 -8.40
CA ASP A 16 -2.70 3.65 -9.71
C ASP A 16 -1.18 3.32 -9.64
N PRO A 17 -0.59 2.62 -10.63
CA PRO A 17 0.82 2.30 -10.64
C PRO A 17 1.77 3.50 -10.50
N LEU A 18 1.33 4.69 -10.92
CA LEU A 18 2.11 5.93 -10.79
C LEU A 18 2.09 6.48 -9.37
N TRP A 19 1.12 6.09 -8.53
CA TRP A 19 0.95 6.62 -7.18
C TRP A 19 2.22 6.47 -6.34
N PHE A 20 2.81 5.26 -6.32
CA PHE A 20 4.00 4.99 -5.53
C PHE A 20 5.21 5.77 -6.06
N ASN A 21 5.34 5.86 -7.38
CA ASN A 21 6.43 6.60 -8.01
C ASN A 21 6.33 8.10 -7.71
N SER A 22 5.13 8.68 -7.77
CA SER A 22 4.87 10.07 -7.38
C SER A 22 5.13 10.30 -5.89
N TYR A 23 4.76 9.35 -5.04
CA TYR A 23 5.03 9.42 -3.60
C TYR A 23 6.52 9.38 -3.29
N VAL A 24 7.29 8.47 -3.89
CA VAL A 24 8.70 8.32 -3.54
C VAL A 24 9.55 9.48 -4.06
N ASN A 25 9.31 9.90 -5.30
CA ASN A 25 10.15 10.91 -5.98
C ASN A 25 9.68 12.35 -5.77
N GLY A 26 8.49 12.57 -5.22
CA GLY A 26 7.99 13.91 -4.95
C GLY A 26 8.70 14.60 -3.79
N ASP A 27 8.62 15.93 -3.75
CA ASP A 27 9.04 16.72 -2.59
C ASP A 27 8.12 16.49 -1.37
N LYS A 28 8.46 17.08 -0.21
CA LYS A 28 7.66 16.92 1.03
C LYS A 28 6.20 17.35 0.88
N GLU A 29 5.93 18.41 0.12
CA GLU A 29 4.58 18.93 -0.09
C GLU A 29 3.77 17.97 -0.96
N GLN A 30 4.36 17.50 -2.06
CA GLN A 30 3.76 16.51 -2.95
C GLN A 30 3.45 15.21 -2.21
N LYS A 31 4.38 14.69 -1.41
CA LYS A 31 4.16 13.51 -0.54
C LYS A 31 2.96 13.72 0.37
N SER A 32 2.93 14.83 1.09
CA SER A 32 1.86 15.17 2.02
C SER A 32 0.51 15.30 1.30
N ARG A 33 0.50 15.89 0.10
CA ARG A 33 -0.69 16.02 -0.75
C ARG A 33 -1.19 14.66 -1.20
N ILE A 34 -0.33 13.80 -1.75
CA ILE A 34 -0.68 12.46 -2.21
C ILE A 34 -1.30 11.65 -1.06
N LEU A 35 -0.65 11.64 0.10
CA LEU A 35 -1.16 10.95 1.29
C LEU A 35 -2.51 11.50 1.74
N ARG A 36 -2.67 12.84 1.81
CA ARG A 36 -3.93 13.50 2.18
C ARG A 36 -5.09 13.13 1.25
N TRP A 37 -4.85 13.15 -0.06
CA TRP A 37 -5.86 12.76 -1.05
C TRP A 37 -6.22 11.27 -0.92
N THR A 38 -5.23 10.42 -0.72
CA THR A 38 -5.44 8.97 -0.54
C THR A 38 -6.25 8.66 0.72
N LYS A 39 -6.02 9.40 1.82
CA LYS A 39 -6.83 9.33 3.04
C LYS A 39 -8.27 9.79 2.81
N LYS A 40 -8.47 10.88 2.06
CA LYS A 40 -9.81 11.39 1.72
C LYS A 40 -10.63 10.38 0.92
N LEU A 41 -9.97 9.60 0.05
CA LEU A 41 -10.60 8.51 -0.71
C LEU A 41 -10.93 7.28 0.14
N LYS A 42 -10.50 7.25 1.42
CA LYS A 42 -10.68 6.12 2.35
C LYS A 42 -10.18 4.79 1.76
N ILE A 43 -9.14 4.83 0.93
CA ILE A 43 -8.64 3.63 0.25
C ILE A 43 -8.10 2.62 1.28
N PHE A 44 -7.44 3.09 2.33
CA PHE A 44 -6.90 2.24 3.39
C PHE A 44 -7.92 1.80 4.44
N SER A 45 -9.18 2.21 4.33
CA SER A 45 -10.25 1.60 5.14
C SER A 45 -10.78 0.29 4.53
N ARG A 46 -10.17 -0.18 3.45
CA ARG A 46 -10.49 -1.45 2.80
C ARG A 46 -9.64 -2.54 3.44
N LYS A 47 -10.21 -3.75 3.54
CA LYS A 47 -9.54 -4.90 4.14
C LYS A 47 -8.19 -5.20 3.47
N CYS A 48 -8.12 -4.98 2.15
CA CYS A 48 -6.92 -5.20 1.36
C CYS A 48 -6.71 -4.08 0.35
N VAL A 49 -5.52 -3.49 0.32
CA VAL A 49 -5.12 -2.49 -0.67
C VAL A 49 -3.91 -2.99 -1.44
N PHE A 50 -4.03 -2.99 -2.76
CA PHE A 50 -2.98 -3.37 -3.69
C PHE A 50 -2.27 -2.11 -4.19
N VAL A 51 -0.96 -2.05 -3.99
CA VAL A 51 -0.11 -0.94 -4.40
C VAL A 51 0.93 -1.47 -5.39
N PRO A 52 0.68 -1.31 -6.71
CA PRO A 52 1.68 -1.65 -7.71
C PRO A 52 2.88 -0.72 -7.59
N ILE A 53 4.09 -1.29 -7.63
CA ILE A 53 5.36 -0.56 -7.54
C ILE A 53 6.14 -0.82 -8.82
N VAL A 54 6.37 0.23 -9.61
CA VAL A 54 7.20 0.18 -10.83
C VAL A 54 8.51 0.90 -10.56
N ARG A 55 9.61 0.15 -10.40
CA ARG A 55 10.95 0.69 -10.14
C ARG A 55 11.99 -0.13 -10.89
N TRP A 56 12.99 0.54 -11.45
CA TRP A 56 14.14 -0.10 -12.11
C TRP A 56 13.78 -1.13 -13.19
N GLY A 57 12.72 -0.85 -13.96
CA GLY A 57 12.23 -1.74 -15.01
C GLY A 57 11.52 -3.00 -14.50
N HIS A 58 11.23 -3.08 -13.20
CA HIS A 58 10.61 -4.24 -12.57
C HIS A 58 9.33 -3.87 -11.80
N TRP A 59 8.38 -4.81 -11.78
CA TRP A 59 7.12 -4.70 -11.06
C TRP A 59 7.19 -5.46 -9.75
N ASN A 60 6.89 -4.76 -8.68
CA ASN A 60 6.61 -5.34 -7.37
C ASN A 60 5.16 -5.05 -6.98
N LEU A 61 4.62 -5.87 -6.08
CA LEU A 61 3.29 -5.64 -5.54
C LEU A 61 3.37 -5.53 -4.02
N LEU A 62 3.06 -4.35 -3.49
CA LEU A 62 2.86 -4.17 -2.06
C LEU A 62 1.37 -4.38 -1.74
N VAL A 63 1.09 -5.29 -0.82
CA VAL A 63 -0.26 -5.59 -0.33
C VAL A 63 -0.36 -5.09 1.10
N LEU A 64 -1.37 -4.27 1.37
CA LEU A 64 -1.63 -3.66 2.66
C LEU A 64 -2.94 -4.23 3.21
N CYS A 65 -2.88 -4.93 4.34
CA CYS A 65 -4.02 -5.62 4.93
C CYS A 65 -4.33 -5.07 6.31
N HIS A 66 -5.63 -5.03 6.65
CA HIS A 66 -6.13 -4.65 7.99
C HIS A 66 -5.65 -3.26 8.47
N PHE A 67 -5.61 -2.29 7.55
CA PHE A 67 -5.30 -0.89 7.90
C PHE A 67 -6.51 -0.14 8.48
N ASP A 68 -7.70 -0.75 8.44
CA ASP A 68 -8.92 -0.28 9.09
C ASP A 68 -9.02 -0.68 10.57
N GLU A 69 -8.25 -1.67 11.01
CA GLU A 69 -8.24 -2.15 12.39
C GLU A 69 -7.30 -1.29 13.25
N THR A 70 -7.88 -0.41 14.08
CA THR A 70 -7.15 0.48 15.00
C THR A 70 -6.82 -0.18 16.34
N ASP A 71 -7.46 -1.30 16.66
CA ASP A 71 -7.22 -2.04 17.90
C ASP A 71 -5.96 -2.91 17.79
N CYS A 72 -4.80 -2.26 17.93
CA CYS A 72 -3.48 -2.89 17.93
C CYS A 72 -3.17 -3.71 19.21
N SER A 73 -4.16 -3.98 20.07
CA SER A 73 -3.97 -4.74 21.32
C SER A 73 -3.62 -6.21 21.07
N ASP A 74 -3.98 -6.73 19.89
CA ASP A 74 -3.67 -8.09 19.46
C ASP A 74 -2.77 -8.03 18.22
N ALA A 75 -1.50 -8.41 18.35
CA ALA A 75 -0.52 -8.38 17.24
C ALA A 75 -0.96 -9.22 16.02
N LYS A 76 -1.93 -10.13 16.21
CA LYS A 76 -2.56 -10.91 15.14
C LYS A 76 -3.58 -10.12 14.30
N LYS A 77 -3.98 -8.92 14.72
CA LYS A 77 -5.02 -8.07 14.09
C LYS A 77 -4.50 -6.74 13.53
N GLY A 78 -3.28 -6.34 13.87
CA GLY A 78 -2.74 -5.06 13.40
C GLY A 78 -2.45 -4.99 11.89
N PRO A 79 -2.17 -3.76 11.38
CA PRO A 79 -1.86 -3.53 9.97
C PRO A 79 -0.68 -4.37 9.49
N ARG A 80 -0.81 -4.95 8.28
CA ARG A 80 0.24 -5.78 7.67
C ARG A 80 0.61 -5.28 6.29
N MET A 81 1.90 -5.31 6.00
CA MET A 81 2.46 -4.96 4.72
C MET A 81 3.20 -6.18 4.16
N LEU A 82 2.78 -6.67 2.99
CA LEU A 82 3.42 -7.79 2.28
C LEU A 82 3.97 -7.29 0.95
N LEU A 83 5.29 -7.35 0.78
CA LEU A 83 5.94 -7.05 -0.49
C LEU A 83 6.13 -8.34 -1.28
N LEU A 84 5.56 -8.40 -2.48
CA LEU A 84 5.69 -9.51 -3.41
C LEU A 84 6.62 -9.10 -4.56
N ASP A 85 7.68 -9.89 -4.74
CA ASP A 85 8.66 -9.73 -5.80
C ASP A 85 8.86 -11.06 -6.51
N SER A 86 8.50 -11.14 -7.79
CA SER A 86 8.62 -12.35 -8.60
C SER A 86 10.05 -12.67 -9.03
N LEU A 87 10.93 -11.67 -9.13
CA LEU A 87 12.33 -11.87 -9.49
C LEU A 87 13.21 -12.04 -8.24
N ASN A 88 12.69 -11.69 -7.06
CA ASN A 88 13.44 -11.66 -5.80
C ASN A 88 14.73 -10.81 -5.94
N THR A 89 14.69 -9.79 -6.78
CA THR A 89 15.82 -8.88 -7.10
C THR A 89 15.70 -7.54 -6.41
N THR A 90 14.51 -7.20 -5.91
CA THR A 90 14.22 -5.98 -5.18
C THR A 90 14.71 -6.14 -3.76
N ASP A 91 15.86 -5.54 -3.45
CA ASP A 91 16.36 -5.48 -2.09
C ASP A 91 15.30 -4.84 -1.18
N PRO A 92 14.71 -5.59 -0.22
CA PRO A 92 13.68 -5.08 0.67
C PRO A 92 14.17 -3.87 1.46
N LYS A 93 15.47 -3.76 1.73
CA LYS A 93 16.08 -2.64 2.46
C LYS A 93 15.99 -1.32 1.69
N ARG A 94 15.90 -1.37 0.35
CA ARG A 94 15.84 -0.17 -0.50
C ARG A 94 14.44 0.44 -0.59
N LEU A 95 13.38 -0.33 -0.33
CA LEU A 95 12.00 0.17 -0.30
C LEU A 95 11.46 0.33 1.12
N ALA A 96 12.09 -0.32 2.11
CA ALA A 96 11.65 -0.29 3.50
C ALA A 96 11.52 1.13 4.08
N PRO A 97 12.43 2.11 3.84
CA PRO A 97 12.25 3.47 4.35
C PRO A 97 10.96 4.13 3.87
N GLU A 98 10.66 4.01 2.58
CA GLU A 98 9.49 4.62 1.95
C GLU A 98 8.20 3.91 2.36
N ILE A 99 8.22 2.57 2.43
CA ILE A 99 7.08 1.77 2.90
C ILE A 99 6.77 2.08 4.37
N ARG A 100 7.78 2.22 5.22
CA ARG A 100 7.59 2.66 6.62
C ARG A 100 7.00 4.06 6.73
N GLY A 101 7.33 4.95 5.80
CA GLY A 101 6.73 6.29 5.71
C GLY A 101 5.22 6.24 5.47
N ILE A 102 4.73 5.25 4.72
CA ILE A 102 3.30 5.02 4.53
C ILE A 102 2.67 4.56 5.86
N HIS A 103 3.30 3.61 6.56
CA HIS A 103 2.80 3.10 7.85
C HIS A 103 2.67 4.22 8.90
N SER A 104 3.74 4.99 9.09
CA SER A 104 3.81 6.06 10.11
C SER A 104 2.84 7.22 9.88
N TRP A 105 2.29 7.36 8.68
CA TRP A 105 1.34 8.44 8.38
C TRP A 105 -0.11 7.98 8.52
N TYR A 106 -0.36 6.67 8.48
CA TYR A 106 -1.70 6.10 8.57
C TYR A 106 -2.13 5.75 10.00
N LEU A 107 -1.19 5.33 10.85
CA LEU A 107 -1.37 5.25 12.30
C LEU A 107 -1.13 6.63 12.93
#